data_AF-A0A093GDY8-F1
#
_entry.id   AF-A0A093GDY8-F1
#
_cell.length_a   1.000
_cell.length_b   1.000
_cell.length_c   1.000
_cell.angle_alpha   90.00
_cell.angle_beta   90.00
_cell.angle_gamma   90.00
#
_symmetry.space_group_name_H-M   'P 1'
#
loop_
_entity.id
_entity.type
_entity.pdbx_description
1 polymer ?
#
loop_
_entity_poly.entity_id
_entity_poly.type
_entity_poly.pdbx_seq_one_letter_code
_entity_poly.pdbx_strand_id
1 'polypeptide(L)'
;MPERSVRPGQLCCVRVAAWWYRVIVHRVLSHQQVEVFYADYGNLDPVPRSALRFLKRCYSKLPAQAIPCSLARVKPTEDTWSNAAALLFEELCGSELLVGFVDEYVHGILHLFLCDTSSREDIYFHKVLSTQGHAAICEENIPSQGFMELNPLALYVQPSGQQENAELVEPDLGLPQESLNADSETANSKLDGNE
;
A
#
# COMPACT_ATOMS: atom_id res chain seq x y z
N MET A 1 -7.40 0.14 -21.79
CA MET A 1 -6.49 -0.98 -21.49
C MET A 1 -6.92 -2.17 -22.35
N PRO A 2 -6.02 -2.90 -23.04
CA PRO A 2 -6.42 -4.07 -23.84
C PRO A 2 -7.10 -5.13 -22.96
N GLU A 3 -8.09 -5.83 -23.49
CA GLU A 3 -8.87 -6.82 -22.73
C GLU A 3 -8.01 -7.92 -22.10
N ARG A 4 -7.00 -8.40 -22.84
CA ARG A 4 -6.02 -9.39 -22.36
C ARG A 4 -5.24 -8.95 -21.11
N SER A 5 -5.17 -7.64 -20.85
CA SER A 5 -4.47 -7.10 -19.68
C SER A 5 -5.38 -6.99 -18.45
N VAL A 6 -6.70 -7.10 -18.61
CA VAL A 6 -7.69 -7.00 -17.52
C VAL A 6 -7.86 -8.38 -16.88
N ARG A 7 -7.15 -8.64 -15.78
CA ARG A 7 -7.18 -9.91 -15.04
C ARG A 7 -7.03 -9.66 -13.53
N PRO A 8 -7.51 -10.56 -12.66
CA PRO A 8 -7.32 -10.45 -11.22
C PRO A 8 -5.87 -10.13 -10.83
N GLY A 9 -5.70 -9.23 -9.86
CA GLY A 9 -4.40 -8.76 -9.39
C GLY A 9 -3.75 -7.65 -10.23
N GLN A 10 -4.32 -7.27 -11.38
CA GLN A 10 -3.75 -6.20 -12.20
C GLN A 10 -3.94 -4.81 -11.54
N LEU A 11 -2.82 -4.18 -11.15
CA LEU A 11 -2.79 -2.77 -10.76
C LEU A 11 -3.02 -1.86 -11.97
N CYS A 12 -3.98 -0.95 -11.83
CA CYS A 12 -4.38 0.01 -12.84
C CYS A 12 -5.00 1.25 -12.18
N CYS A 13 -5.69 2.08 -12.96
CA CYS A 13 -6.46 3.19 -12.41
C CYS A 13 -7.83 3.34 -13.08
N VAL A 14 -8.74 3.94 -12.33
CA VAL A 14 -10.08 4.33 -12.80
C VAL A 14 -10.30 5.82 -12.48
N ARG A 15 -11.11 6.49 -13.30
CA ARG A 15 -11.53 7.87 -13.02
C ARG A 15 -12.95 7.87 -12.46
N VAL A 16 -13.12 8.45 -11.28
CA VAL A 16 -14.44 8.70 -10.67
C VAL A 16 -14.60 10.21 -10.54
N ALA A 17 -15.64 10.75 -11.17
CA ALA A 17 -15.82 12.19 -11.35
C ALA A 17 -14.54 12.86 -11.92
N ALA A 18 -13.88 13.72 -11.12
CA ALA A 18 -12.69 14.46 -11.50
C ALA A 18 -11.37 13.78 -11.11
N TRP A 19 -11.40 12.71 -10.31
CA TRP A 19 -10.22 12.14 -9.66
C TRP A 19 -9.84 10.77 -10.21
N TRP A 20 -8.54 10.49 -10.27
CA TRP A 20 -7.99 9.18 -10.62
C TRP A 20 -7.61 8.42 -9.36
N TYR A 21 -8.04 7.16 -9.30
CA TYR A 21 -7.80 6.28 -8.17
C TYR A 21 -6.98 5.07 -8.60
N ARG A 22 -6.06 4.64 -7.72
CA ARG A 22 -5.34 3.38 -7.91
C ARG A 22 -6.26 2.23 -7.54
N VAL A 23 -6.38 1.28 -8.44
CA VAL A 23 -7.25 0.13 -8.24
C VAL A 23 -6.58 -1.16 -8.67
N ILE A 24 -6.95 -2.25 -8.01
CA ILE A 24 -6.58 -3.60 -8.40
C ILE A 24 -7.83 -4.27 -8.95
N VAL A 25 -7.73 -4.94 -10.10
CA VAL A 25 -8.81 -5.81 -10.57
C VAL A 25 -8.97 -6.96 -9.56
N HIS A 26 -10.10 -7.01 -8.86
CA HIS A 26 -10.38 -8.07 -7.91
C HIS A 26 -10.89 -9.32 -8.63
N ARG A 27 -11.96 -9.19 -9.41
CA ARG A 27 -12.50 -10.26 -10.26
C ARG A 27 -13.17 -9.73 -11.52
N VAL A 28 -13.26 -10.60 -12.53
CA VAL A 28 -14.00 -10.30 -13.76
C VAL A 28 -15.45 -10.74 -13.57
N LEU A 29 -16.38 -9.79 -13.62
CA LEU A 29 -17.81 -10.08 -13.47
C LEU A 29 -18.43 -10.48 -14.82
N SER A 30 -17.99 -9.85 -15.91
CA SER A 30 -18.46 -10.12 -17.27
C SER A 30 -17.47 -9.61 -18.33
N HIS A 31 -17.83 -9.71 -19.62
CA HIS A 31 -17.07 -9.13 -20.72
C HIS A 31 -17.01 -7.59 -20.66
N GLN A 32 -17.95 -6.93 -19.98
CA GLN A 32 -18.02 -5.46 -19.90
C GLN A 32 -17.70 -4.91 -18.51
N GLN A 33 -17.76 -5.74 -17.45
CA GLN A 33 -17.68 -5.29 -16.08
C GLN A 33 -16.64 -6.08 -15.28
N VAL A 34 -15.98 -5.39 -14.36
CA VAL A 34 -15.05 -5.97 -13.37
C VAL A 34 -15.38 -5.40 -12.00
N GLU A 35 -15.07 -6.14 -10.96
CA GLU A 35 -15.01 -5.59 -9.61
C GLU A 35 -13.56 -5.19 -9.31
N VAL A 36 -13.37 -4.00 -8.76
CA VAL A 36 -12.05 -3.44 -8.45
C VAL A 36 -11.95 -3.10 -6.98
N PHE A 37 -10.77 -3.33 -6.40
CA PHE A 37 -10.40 -2.90 -5.07
C PHE A 37 -9.68 -1.55 -5.14
N TYR A 38 -10.17 -0.55 -4.42
CA TYR A 38 -9.51 0.75 -4.32
C TYR A 38 -8.34 0.65 -3.34
N ALA A 39 -7.12 0.64 -3.88
CA ALA A 39 -5.91 0.32 -3.13
C ALA A 39 -5.61 1.28 -1.97
N ASP A 40 -6.19 2.48 -2.00
CA ASP A 40 -5.96 3.52 -1.02
C ASP A 40 -7.15 3.75 -0.08
N TYR A 41 -8.28 3.09 -0.32
CA TYR A 41 -9.53 3.31 0.40
C TYR A 41 -10.15 2.02 0.98
N GLY A 42 -9.86 0.86 0.39
CA GLY A 42 -10.26 -0.44 0.92
C GLY A 42 -11.63 -0.95 0.43
N ASN A 43 -12.41 -0.13 -0.28
CA ASN A 43 -13.70 -0.55 -0.83
C ASN A 43 -13.56 -1.36 -2.14
N LEU A 44 -14.56 -2.20 -2.40
CA LEU A 44 -14.76 -2.94 -3.64
C LEU A 44 -15.94 -2.35 -4.39
N ASP A 45 -15.76 -1.97 -5.66
CA ASP A 45 -16.88 -1.55 -6.51
C ASP A 45 -16.83 -2.18 -7.89
N PRO A 46 -18.00 -2.45 -8.50
CA PRO A 46 -18.08 -2.80 -9.90
C PRO A 46 -17.87 -1.58 -10.79
N VAL A 47 -16.98 -1.70 -11.79
CA VAL A 47 -16.71 -0.65 -12.78
C VAL A 47 -16.73 -1.21 -14.21
N PRO A 48 -17.06 -0.38 -15.22
CA PRO A 48 -16.90 -0.77 -16.61
C PRO A 48 -15.43 -1.04 -16.93
N ARG A 49 -15.14 -2.14 -17.64
CA ARG A 49 -13.78 -2.46 -18.12
C ARG A 49 -13.19 -1.35 -18.99
N SER A 50 -14.05 -0.66 -19.73
CA SER A 50 -13.71 0.49 -20.56
C SER A 50 -13.25 1.71 -19.75
N ALA A 51 -13.52 1.77 -18.44
CA ALA A 51 -13.06 2.83 -17.55
C ALA A 51 -11.60 2.64 -17.10
N LEU A 52 -11.07 1.41 -17.17
CA LEU A 52 -9.71 1.10 -16.72
C LEU A 52 -8.62 1.70 -17.63
N ARG A 53 -7.59 2.27 -17.01
CA ARG A 53 -6.37 2.75 -17.67
C ARG A 53 -5.14 2.16 -16.99
N PHE A 54 -4.05 2.04 -17.75
CA PHE A 54 -2.77 1.67 -17.15
C PHE A 54 -2.31 2.77 -16.18
N LEU A 55 -1.83 2.34 -15.02
CA LEU A 55 -1.18 3.22 -14.08
C LEU A 55 0.26 3.48 -14.54
N LYS A 56 0.69 4.75 -14.61
CA LYS A 56 2.10 5.07 -14.87
C LYS A 56 2.96 4.60 -13.70
N ARG A 57 4.14 4.03 -14.00
CA ARG A 57 5.08 3.49 -12.99
C ARG A 57 5.47 4.51 -11.90
N CYS A 58 5.52 5.80 -12.20
CA CYS A 58 5.78 6.82 -11.19
C CYS A 58 4.71 6.87 -10.08
N TYR A 59 3.46 6.51 -10.39
CA TYR A 59 2.34 6.50 -9.44
C TYR A 59 2.18 5.15 -8.71
N SER A 60 2.98 4.14 -9.05
CA SER A 60 3.01 2.86 -8.32
C SER A 60 4.08 2.81 -7.23
N LYS A 61 4.87 3.89 -7.04
CA LYS A 61 5.97 3.93 -6.06
C LYS A 61 5.48 4.00 -4.61
N LEU A 62 4.39 4.72 -4.35
CA LEU A 62 3.77 4.76 -3.03
C LEU A 62 3.13 3.39 -2.75
N PRO A 63 3.32 2.76 -1.59
CA PRO A 63 2.57 1.54 -1.24
C PRO A 63 1.06 1.81 -1.21
N ALA A 64 0.24 0.76 -1.36
CA ALA A 64 -1.19 0.87 -1.09
C ALA A 64 -1.44 1.41 0.32
N GLN A 65 -2.38 2.34 0.47
CA GLN A 65 -2.64 3.00 1.76
C GLN A 65 -3.76 2.33 2.56
N ALA A 66 -4.64 1.56 1.91
CA ALA A 66 -5.62 0.74 2.63
C ALA A 66 -4.96 -0.54 3.15
N ILE A 67 -4.90 -0.67 4.47
CA ILE A 67 -4.33 -1.85 5.15
C ILE A 67 -5.50 -2.71 5.65
N PRO A 68 -5.60 -3.97 5.22
CA PRO A 68 -6.55 -4.92 5.80
C PRO A 68 -6.27 -5.16 7.29
N CYS A 69 -7.30 -4.97 8.11
CA CYS A 69 -7.18 -5.03 9.57
C CYS A 69 -8.33 -5.82 10.19
N SER A 70 -8.09 -6.32 11.41
CA SER A 70 -9.12 -6.91 12.28
C SER A 70 -8.88 -6.49 13.73
N LEU A 71 -9.95 -6.37 14.50
CA LEU A 71 -9.85 -6.02 15.92
C LEU A 71 -9.27 -7.21 16.69
N ALA A 72 -8.20 -6.97 17.46
CA ALA A 72 -7.47 -8.02 18.14
C ALA A 72 -8.24 -8.59 19.35
N ARG A 73 -8.04 -9.89 19.60
CA ARG A 73 -8.50 -10.65 20.79
C ARG A 73 -10.02 -10.58 21.06
N VAL A 74 -10.81 -10.40 20.01
CA VAL A 74 -12.28 -10.48 20.08
C VAL A 74 -12.88 -11.30 18.95
N LYS A 75 -14.04 -11.86 19.24
CA LYS A 75 -14.84 -12.65 18.30
C LYS A 75 -16.33 -12.35 18.45
N PRO A 76 -17.15 -12.63 17.43
CA PRO A 76 -18.59 -12.55 17.58
C PRO A 76 -19.08 -13.48 18.69
N THR A 77 -20.17 -13.09 19.36
CA THR A 77 -20.82 -13.91 20.39
C THR A 77 -21.57 -15.11 19.81
N GLU A 78 -21.94 -15.02 18.53
CA GLU A 78 -22.50 -16.09 17.71
C GLU A 78 -21.51 -16.47 16.59
N ASP A 79 -21.95 -17.16 15.54
CA ASP A 79 -21.10 -17.58 14.43
C ASP A 79 -20.57 -16.40 13.59
N THR A 80 -21.30 -15.28 13.57
CA THR A 80 -20.98 -14.10 12.76
C THR A 80 -21.20 -12.80 13.52
N TRP A 81 -20.50 -11.72 13.13
CA TRP A 81 -20.75 -10.39 13.66
C TRP A 81 -22.18 -9.93 13.36
N SER A 82 -22.91 -9.50 14.38
CA SER A 82 -24.26 -8.96 14.20
C SER A 82 -24.23 -7.56 13.58
N ASN A 83 -25.31 -7.17 12.90
CA ASN A 83 -25.44 -5.80 12.37
C ASN A 83 -25.32 -4.74 13.47
N ALA A 84 -25.82 -5.03 14.68
CA ALA A 84 -25.68 -4.12 15.82
C ALA A 84 -24.21 -3.93 16.22
N ALA A 85 -23.42 -5.01 16.22
CA ALA A 85 -21.99 -4.92 16.49
C ALA A 85 -21.26 -4.09 15.43
N ALA A 86 -21.60 -4.26 14.15
CA ALA A 86 -21.01 -3.51 13.05
C ALA A 86 -21.35 -2.01 13.13
N LEU A 87 -22.61 -1.66 13.40
CA LEU A 87 -23.04 -0.26 13.55
C LEU A 87 -22.38 0.42 14.75
N LEU A 88 -22.26 -0.28 15.89
CA LEU A 88 -21.55 0.25 17.05
C LEU A 88 -20.06 0.47 16.73
N PHE A 89 -19.42 -0.46 16.03
CA PHE A 89 -18.03 -0.29 15.61
C PHE A 89 -17.86 0.89 14.65
N GLU A 90 -18.77 1.08 13.70
CA GLU A 90 -18.80 2.24 12.80
C GLU A 90 -18.96 3.56 13.57
N GLU A 91 -19.87 3.61 14.56
CA GLU A 91 -20.05 4.78 15.43
C GLU A 91 -18.77 5.11 16.22
N LEU A 92 -18.13 4.09 16.81
CA LEU A 92 -16.85 4.25 17.50
C LEU A 92 -15.74 4.77 16.57
N CYS A 93 -15.76 4.35 15.30
CA CYS A 93 -14.82 4.82 14.29
C CYS A 93 -15.07 6.25 13.80
N GLY A 94 -16.16 6.92 14.24
CA GLY A 94 -16.50 8.28 13.84
C GLY A 94 -15.53 9.35 14.34
N SER A 95 -14.64 9.04 15.29
CA SER A 95 -13.62 9.95 15.79
C SER A 95 -12.53 10.23 14.73
N GLU A 96 -12.07 11.48 14.61
CA GLU A 96 -11.14 11.90 13.54
C GLU A 96 -9.77 11.22 13.58
N LEU A 97 -9.31 10.80 14.76
CA LEU A 97 -8.01 10.15 14.94
C LEU A 97 -8.10 9.07 16.03
N LEU A 98 -7.75 7.85 15.65
CA LEU A 98 -7.66 6.70 16.55
C LEU A 98 -6.21 6.22 16.67
N VAL A 99 -5.90 5.60 17.80
CA VAL A 99 -4.62 4.93 18.03
C VAL A 99 -4.81 3.43 17.83
N GLY A 100 -3.98 2.85 16.96
CA GLY A 100 -3.89 1.41 16.75
C GLY A 100 -2.66 0.81 17.42
N PHE A 101 -2.85 -0.12 18.35
CA PHE A 101 -1.76 -0.94 18.89
C PHE A 101 -1.72 -2.29 18.15
N VAL A 102 -0.65 -2.56 17.43
CA VAL A 102 -0.49 -3.81 16.68
C VAL A 102 -0.24 -4.98 17.65
N ASP A 103 -1.11 -5.98 17.61
CA ASP A 103 -0.91 -7.25 18.32
C ASP A 103 -0.08 -8.20 17.46
N GLU A 104 -0.52 -8.46 16.22
CA GLU A 104 0.20 -9.32 15.27
C GLU A 104 -0.18 -9.06 13.81
N TYR A 105 0.63 -9.59 12.89
CA TYR A 105 0.37 -9.56 11.45
C TYR A 105 0.39 -10.98 10.89
N VAL A 106 -0.78 -11.49 10.49
CA VAL A 106 -0.98 -12.90 10.15
C VAL A 106 -1.76 -12.98 8.83
N HIS A 107 -1.24 -13.75 7.87
CA HIS A 107 -1.86 -13.97 6.55
C HIS A 107 -2.29 -12.69 5.80
N GLY A 108 -1.54 -11.58 5.95
CA GLY A 108 -1.86 -10.33 5.27
C GLY A 108 -2.78 -9.38 6.04
N ILE A 109 -3.20 -9.77 7.25
CA ILE A 109 -4.15 -9.02 8.08
C ILE A 109 -3.44 -8.49 9.32
N LEU A 110 -3.61 -7.20 9.56
CA LEU A 110 -3.12 -6.54 10.77
C LEU A 110 -4.15 -6.69 11.88
N HIS A 111 -3.81 -7.50 12.89
CA HIS A 111 -4.60 -7.57 14.12
C HIS A 111 -4.14 -6.47 15.06
N LEU A 112 -5.06 -5.59 15.43
CA LEU A 112 -4.74 -4.45 16.27
C LEU A 112 -5.84 -4.14 17.28
N PHE A 113 -5.44 -3.57 18.42
CA PHE A 113 -6.38 -2.92 19.32
C PHE A 113 -6.59 -1.47 18.85
N LEU A 114 -7.86 -1.10 18.66
CA LEU A 114 -8.24 0.29 18.40
C LEU A 114 -8.63 0.99 19.70
N CYS A 115 -8.15 2.22 19.82
CA CYS A 115 -8.36 3.07 20.96
C CYS A 115 -8.68 4.50 20.52
N ASP A 116 -9.75 5.07 21.07
CA ASP A 116 -9.98 6.52 21.04
C ASP A 116 -9.30 7.14 22.27
N THR A 117 -8.39 8.08 22.02
CA THR A 117 -7.62 8.80 23.04
C THR A 117 -7.96 10.31 23.05
N SER A 118 -9.10 10.70 22.48
CA SER A 118 -9.57 12.10 22.42
C SER A 118 -10.08 12.62 23.76
N SER A 119 -10.41 11.71 24.68
CA SER A 119 -10.90 12.01 26.02
C SER A 119 -9.79 11.90 27.08
N ARG A 120 -10.11 12.13 28.35
CA ARG A 120 -9.18 11.89 29.47
C ARG A 120 -8.93 10.40 29.74
N GLU A 121 -9.85 9.56 29.31
CA GLU A 121 -9.77 8.12 29.43
C GLU A 121 -9.71 7.50 28.03
N ASP A 122 -8.83 6.53 27.89
CA ASP A 122 -8.64 5.76 26.66
C ASP A 122 -9.78 4.76 26.48
N ILE A 123 -10.53 4.88 25.38
CA ILE A 123 -11.67 4.02 25.07
C ILE A 123 -11.23 2.94 24.09
N TYR A 124 -11.07 1.72 24.60
CA TYR A 124 -10.69 0.56 23.81
C TYR A 124 -11.91 -0.13 23.20
N PHE A 125 -11.95 -0.25 21.88
CA PHE A 125 -13.16 -0.68 21.17
C PHE A 125 -13.54 -2.12 21.47
N HIS A 126 -12.54 -2.99 21.63
CA HIS A 126 -12.76 -4.39 22.01
C HIS A 126 -13.46 -4.54 23.36
N LYS A 127 -13.17 -3.64 24.32
CA LYS A 127 -13.85 -3.59 25.62
C LYS A 127 -15.29 -3.11 25.47
N VAL A 128 -15.51 -2.04 24.71
CA VAL A 128 -16.86 -1.49 24.48
C VAL A 128 -17.77 -2.56 23.86
N LEU A 129 -17.31 -3.20 22.77
CA LEU A 129 -18.06 -4.29 22.12
C LEU A 129 -18.33 -5.44 23.08
N SER A 130 -17.37 -5.82 23.92
CA SER A 130 -17.55 -6.92 24.88
C SER A 130 -18.51 -6.57 26.02
N THR A 131 -18.37 -5.39 26.62
CA THR A 131 -19.25 -4.91 27.70
C THR A 131 -20.69 -4.75 27.23
N GLN A 132 -20.92 -4.41 25.97
CA GLN A 132 -22.26 -4.35 25.38
C GLN A 132 -22.80 -5.70 24.88
N GLY A 133 -22.05 -6.79 25.06
CA GLY A 133 -22.48 -8.13 24.67
C GLY A 133 -22.42 -8.42 23.15
N HIS A 134 -21.72 -7.58 22.39
CA HIS A 134 -21.52 -7.74 20.95
C HIS A 134 -20.30 -8.60 20.59
N ALA A 135 -19.35 -8.73 21.53
CA ALA A 135 -18.14 -9.53 21.34
C ALA A 135 -17.79 -10.37 22.58
N ALA A 136 -17.21 -11.54 22.35
CA ALA A 136 -16.50 -12.30 23.38
C ALA A 136 -15.00 -12.04 23.27
N ILE A 137 -14.32 -11.86 24.40
CA ILE A 137 -12.86 -11.82 24.45
C ILE A 137 -12.32 -13.22 24.15
N CYS A 138 -11.24 -13.30 23.37
CA CYS A 138 -10.56 -14.55 23.06
C CYS A 138 -9.05 -14.44 23.25
N GLU A 139 -8.42 -15.56 23.60
CA GLU A 139 -6.98 -15.62 23.83
C GLU A 139 -6.18 -15.54 22.53
N GLU A 140 -6.73 -15.96 21.39
CA GLU A 140 -6.03 -15.90 20.10
C GLU A 140 -6.88 -15.13 19.10
N ASN A 141 -6.22 -14.52 18.11
CA ASN A 141 -6.94 -13.88 17.04
C ASN A 141 -7.57 -14.92 16.11
N ILE A 142 -8.79 -14.64 15.66
CA ILE A 142 -9.47 -15.50 14.69
C ILE A 142 -9.04 -15.08 13.28
N PRO A 143 -8.47 -16.00 12.48
CA PRO A 143 -8.12 -15.71 11.10
C PRO A 143 -9.36 -15.31 10.30
N SER A 144 -9.28 -14.21 9.55
CA SER A 144 -10.35 -13.83 8.64
C SER A 144 -10.36 -14.73 7.40
N GLN A 145 -11.40 -15.54 7.21
CA GLN A 145 -11.51 -16.41 6.03
C GLN A 145 -11.57 -15.59 4.72
N GLY A 146 -12.25 -14.43 4.72
CA GLY A 146 -12.47 -13.62 3.51
C GLY A 146 -11.22 -12.94 2.91
N PHE A 147 -10.16 -12.75 3.69
CA PHE A 147 -8.91 -12.14 3.19
C PHE A 147 -7.84 -13.15 2.78
N MET A 148 -8.04 -14.44 3.04
CA MET A 148 -7.13 -15.49 2.53
C MET A 148 -7.10 -15.52 0.99
N GLU A 149 -8.21 -15.16 0.35
CA GLU A 149 -8.35 -15.07 -1.12
C GLU A 149 -7.88 -13.73 -1.70
N LEU A 150 -7.73 -12.72 -0.84
CA LEU A 150 -7.32 -11.37 -1.22
C LEU A 150 -6.20 -10.90 -0.31
N ASN A 151 -4.97 -11.07 -0.78
CA ASN A 151 -3.82 -10.36 -0.23
C ASN A 151 -3.47 -9.17 -1.14
N PRO A 152 -4.19 -8.03 -1.08
CA PRO A 152 -3.81 -6.84 -1.81
C PRO A 152 -2.38 -6.42 -1.46
N LEU A 153 -1.92 -6.65 -0.22
CA LEU A 153 -0.55 -6.36 0.19
C LEU A 153 0.48 -7.24 -0.53
N ALA A 154 0.25 -8.53 -0.78
CA ALA A 154 1.15 -9.38 -1.58
C ALA A 154 1.29 -8.91 -3.03
N LEU A 155 0.32 -8.16 -3.55
CA LEU A 155 0.40 -7.57 -4.90
C LEU A 155 1.25 -6.29 -4.95
N TYR A 156 1.56 -5.67 -3.80
CA TYR A 156 2.41 -4.46 -3.68
C TYR A 156 3.73 -4.68 -2.95
N VAL A 157 3.76 -5.62 -1.99
CA VAL A 157 4.96 -6.03 -1.28
C VAL A 157 5.65 -7.06 -2.17
N GLN A 158 6.36 -6.59 -3.19
CA GLN A 158 7.50 -7.37 -3.64
C GLN A 158 8.46 -7.44 -2.45
N PRO A 159 8.94 -8.62 -2.04
CA PRO A 159 10.17 -8.65 -1.27
C PRO A 159 11.18 -7.87 -2.11
N SER A 160 11.81 -6.85 -1.54
CA SER A 160 13.04 -6.33 -2.11
C SER A 160 14.07 -7.45 -2.04
N GLY A 161 14.04 -8.34 -3.04
CA GLY A 161 14.77 -9.58 -3.08
C GLY A 161 15.08 -9.89 -4.54
N GLN A 162 16.33 -9.62 -4.90
CA GLN A 162 16.99 -9.85 -6.19
C GLN A 162 16.65 -8.89 -7.33
N GLN A 163 17.12 -7.66 -7.15
CA GLN A 163 17.74 -6.94 -8.27
C GLN A 163 19.24 -7.27 -8.26
N GLU A 164 19.58 -8.54 -8.53
CA GLU A 164 20.95 -8.92 -8.88
C GLU A 164 21.03 -8.98 -10.41
N ASN A 165 21.94 -8.17 -10.96
CA ASN A 165 22.35 -8.10 -12.36
C ASN A 165 21.37 -7.45 -13.35
N ALA A 166 21.25 -6.13 -13.25
CA ALA A 166 21.25 -5.29 -14.46
C ALA A 166 22.42 -4.33 -14.32
N GLU A 167 23.46 -4.55 -15.13
CA GLU A 167 24.58 -3.60 -15.28
C GLU A 167 24.03 -2.19 -15.45
N LEU A 168 24.52 -1.27 -14.63
CA LEU A 168 24.34 0.16 -14.80
C LEU A 168 25.06 0.55 -16.10
N VAL A 169 24.36 0.52 -17.22
CA VAL A 169 24.82 1.22 -18.42
C VAL A 169 24.53 2.70 -18.19
N GLU A 170 25.55 3.43 -17.74
CA GLU A 170 25.57 4.89 -17.73
C GLU A 170 25.22 5.42 -19.12
N PRO A 171 24.29 6.39 -19.27
CA PRO A 171 24.03 7.01 -20.56
C PRO A 171 25.22 7.90 -20.94
N ASP A 172 25.87 7.56 -22.04
CA ASP A 172 26.94 8.33 -22.70
C ASP A 172 26.44 9.74 -23.07
N LEU A 173 26.71 10.70 -22.19
CA LEU A 173 26.57 12.12 -22.47
C LEU A 173 27.86 12.61 -23.12
N GLY A 174 27.97 12.37 -24.43
CA GLY A 174 29.04 12.88 -25.27
C GLY A 174 29.06 14.42 -25.27
N LEU A 175 29.85 15.00 -24.37
CA LEU A 175 30.33 16.39 -24.45
C LEU A 175 31.83 16.35 -24.74
N PRO A 176 32.34 17.03 -25.78
CA PRO A 176 33.75 16.99 -26.14
C PRO A 176 34.62 17.61 -25.03
N GLN A 177 35.57 16.84 -24.51
CA GLN A 177 36.63 17.35 -23.65
C GLN A 177 37.68 18.07 -24.51
N GLU A 178 37.81 19.39 -24.33
CA GLU A 178 39.03 20.10 -24.71
C GLU A 178 40.16 19.65 -23.78
N SER A 179 41.20 19.07 -24.39
CA SER A 179 42.40 18.54 -23.74
C SER A 179 43.29 19.67 -23.21
N LEU A 180 43.40 19.77 -21.89
CA LEU A 180 44.53 20.43 -21.23
C LEU A 180 45.72 19.48 -21.25
N ASN A 181 46.62 19.67 -22.21
CA ASN A 181 47.91 18.96 -22.26
C ASN A 181 48.84 19.54 -21.18
N ALA A 182 49.34 18.68 -20.30
CA ALA A 182 50.49 18.95 -19.46
C ALA A 182 51.50 17.80 -19.67
N ASP A 183 52.46 18.02 -20.57
CA ASP A 183 53.69 17.24 -20.60
C ASP A 183 54.83 18.15 -20.10
N SER A 184 55.43 17.73 -19.01
CA SER A 184 56.69 18.25 -18.49
C SER A 184 57.84 17.46 -19.09
N GLU A 185 58.76 18.10 -19.79
CA GLU A 185 60.16 17.64 -19.82
C GLU A 185 61.13 18.84 -19.82
N THR A 186 62.07 18.73 -18.88
CA THR A 186 63.22 19.56 -18.54
C THR A 186 64.21 19.78 -19.68
N ALA A 187 64.82 20.97 -19.78
CA ALA A 187 66.29 21.15 -19.66
C ALA A 187 66.78 22.61 -19.85
N ASN A 188 67.75 22.95 -18.98
CA ASN A 188 68.88 23.87 -19.13
C ASN A 188 68.76 25.38 -18.84
N SER A 189 69.38 25.69 -17.71
CA SER A 189 70.10 26.89 -17.27
C SER A 189 70.85 27.68 -18.36
N LYS A 190 70.87 29.02 -18.21
CA LYS A 190 72.03 29.94 -18.11
C LYS A 190 71.50 31.40 -18.17
N LEU A 191 71.62 32.16 -17.07
CA LEU A 191 72.68 33.16 -16.75
C LEU A 191 72.37 34.58 -17.25
N ASP A 192 72.31 35.48 -16.26
CA ASP A 192 72.71 36.90 -16.20
C ASP A 192 72.12 37.97 -17.14
N GLY A 193 71.68 39.06 -16.49
CA GLY A 193 72.34 40.36 -16.67
C GLY A 193 71.52 41.50 -17.30
N ASN A 194 71.53 42.65 -16.61
CA ASN A 194 71.27 44.04 -17.06
C ASN A 194 71.52 44.29 -18.58
N GLU A 195 70.82 45.17 -19.28
CA GLU A 195 70.42 46.57 -19.04
C GLU A 195 69.08 46.90 -19.72
#